data_AF-A0A2R6JG93-F1
#
_entry.id   AF-A0A2R6JG93-F1
#
_cell.length_a   1.000
_cell.length_b   1.000
_cell.length_c   1.000
_cell.angle_alpha   90.00
_cell.angle_beta   90.00
_cell.angle_gamma   90.00
#
_symmetry.space_group_name_H-M   'P 1'
#
loop_
_entity.id
_entity.type
_entity.pdbx_description
1 polymer ?
#
loop_
_entity_poly.entity_id
_entity_poly.type
_entity_poly.pdbx_seq_one_letter_code
_entity_poly.pdbx_strand_id
1 'polypeptide(L)' 'MEDRTRRYACLAIGVGLILTGTFATGLLPSTTLYQVFAGGIIVLGFAVVWACLGSLDVE' A
#
# COMPACT_ATOMS: atom_id res chain seq x y z
N MET A 1 -4.78 22.58 -7.92
CA MET A 1 -5.52 21.86 -6.85
C MET A 1 -5.60 20.37 -7.16
N GLU A 2 -6.00 19.99 -8.39
CA GLU A 2 -6.10 18.62 -8.89
C GLU A 2 -4.85 17.74 -8.58
N ASP A 3 -3.65 18.26 -8.86
CA ASP A 3 -2.38 17.55 -8.65
C ASP A 3 -2.12 17.19 -7.18
N ARG A 4 -2.39 18.15 -6.28
CA ARG A 4 -2.19 17.96 -4.84
C ARG A 4 -3.19 16.94 -4.29
N THR A 5 -4.46 17.00 -4.71
CA THR A 5 -5.48 16.02 -4.32
C THR A 5 -5.13 14.62 -4.84
N ARG A 6 -4.67 14.50 -6.09
CA ARG A 6 -4.26 13.22 -6.68
C ARG A 6 -3.07 12.59 -5.96
N ARG A 7 -2.09 13.40 -5.52
CA ARG A 7 -0.94 12.94 -4.73
C ARG A 7 -1.35 12.42 -3.37
N TYR A 8 -2.17 13.17 -2.63
CA TYR A 8 -2.67 12.73 -1.34
C TYR A 8 -3.56 11.49 -1.46
N ALA A 9 -4.41 11.43 -2.50
CA ALA A 9 -5.21 10.24 -2.78
C ALA A 9 -4.32 9.01 -3.04
N CYS A 10 -3.25 9.16 -3.81
CA CYS A 10 -2.34 8.05 -4.08
C CYS A 10 -1.60 7.56 -2.83
N LEU A 11 -1.08 8.48 -2.01
CA LEU A 11 -0.45 8.13 -0.75
C LEU A 11 -1.45 7.46 0.21
N ALA A 12 -2.68 7.97 0.28
CA ALA A 12 -3.74 7.38 1.08
C ALA A 12 -4.09 5.96 0.62
N ILE A 13 -4.12 5.69 -0.69
CA ILE A 13 -4.31 4.34 -1.23
C ILE A 13 -3.16 3.43 -0.80
N GLY A 14 -1.91 3.86 -0.98
CA GLY A 14 -0.74 3.07 -0.60
C GLY A 14 -0.71 2.73 0.90
N VAL A 15 -0.97 3.72 1.77
CA VAL A 15 -1.11 3.51 3.21
C VAL A 15 -2.27 2.58 3.53
N GLY A 16 -3.41 2.74 2.85
CA GLY A 16 -4.57 1.86 3.00
C GLY A 16 -4.25 0.40 2.67
N LEU A 17 -3.49 0.14 1.61
CA LEU A 17 -3.01 -1.20 1.26
C LEU A 17 -2.09 -1.78 2.35
N ILE A 18 -1.12 -1.00 2.84
CA ILE A 18 -0.19 -1.44 3.90
C ILE A 18 -0.97 -1.83 5.15
N LEU A 19 -1.90 -0.98 5.60
CA LEU A 19 -2.73 -1.25 6.76
C LEU A 19 -3.64 -2.46 6.55
N THR A 20 -4.27 -2.58 5.38
CA THR A 20 -5.14 -3.72 5.05
C THR A 20 -4.36 -5.03 5.07
N GLY A 21 -3.17 -5.07 4.46
CA GLY A 21 -2.30 -6.24 4.49
C GLY A 21 -1.83 -6.57 5.90
N THR A 22 -1.51 -5.55 6.71
CA THR A 22 -1.13 -5.73 8.12
C THR A 22 -2.29 -6.32 8.94
N PHE A 23 -3.49 -5.77 8.81
CA PHE A 23 -4.68 -6.33 9.46
C PHE A 23 -4.98 -7.76 8.99
N ALA A 24 -4.77 -8.06 7.71
CA ALA A 24 -4.95 -9.40 7.17
C ALA A 24 -4.01 -10.41 7.85
N THR A 25 -2.78 -10.04 8.24
CA THR A 25 -1.89 -10.95 9.00
C THR A 25 -2.45 -11.34 10.36
N GLY A 26 -3.25 -10.47 11.00
CA GLY A 26 -3.84 -10.71 12.31
C GLY A 26 -5.23 -11.36 12.28
N LEU A 27 -5.96 -11.22 11.16
CA LEU A 27 -7.32 -11.77 11.01
C LEU A 27 -7.36 -13.12 10.30
N LEU A 28 -6.44 -13.38 9.35
CA LEU A 28 -6.49 -14.60 8.55
C LEU A 28 -5.83 -15.78 9.29
N PRO A 29 -6.19 -17.03 8.94
CA PRO A 29 -5.53 -18.22 9.48
C PRO A 29 -4.03 -18.17 9.23
N SER A 30 -3.21 -18.63 10.18
CA SER A 30 -1.74 -18.63 10.09
C SER A 30 -1.17 -19.66 9.12
N THR A 31 -1.91 -20.00 8.05
CA THR A 31 -1.37 -20.84 6.99
C THR A 31 -0.42 -20.03 6.12
N THR A 32 0.61 -20.70 5.61
CA THR A 32 1.64 -20.08 4.77
C THR A 32 1.04 -19.31 3.59
N LEU A 33 -0.01 -19.85 2.98
CA LEU A 33 -0.68 -19.23 1.84
C LEU A 33 -1.24 -17.85 2.20
N TYR A 34 -1.98 -17.74 3.30
CA TYR A 34 -2.57 -16.48 3.73
C TYR A 34 -1.54 -15.47 4.19
N GLN A 35 -0.44 -15.91 4.82
CA GLN A 35 0.66 -15.01 5.18
C GLN A 35 1.39 -14.46 3.94
N VAL A 36 1.58 -15.27 2.90
CA VAL A 36 2.15 -14.81 1.63
C VAL A 36 1.23 -13.79 0.97
N PHE A 37 -0.08 -14.02 0.96
CA PHE A 37 -1.04 -13.04 0.44
C PHE A 37 -1.05 -11.74 1.23
N ALA A 38 -1.11 -11.81 2.56
CA ALA A 38 -1.09 -10.64 3.42
C ALA A 38 0.23 -9.85 3.26
N GLY A 39 1.37 -10.53 3.25
CA GLY A 39 2.68 -9.94 2.97
C GLY A 39 2.74 -9.30 1.58
N GLY A 40 2.19 -9.96 0.57
CA GLY A 40 2.12 -9.45 -0.80
C GLY A 40 1.34 -8.14 -0.91
N ILE A 41 0.21 -8.02 -0.19
CA ILE A 41 -0.59 -6.78 -0.11
C ILE A 41 0.23 -5.65 0.51
N ILE A 42 1.00 -5.94 1.56
CA ILE A 42 1.87 -4.94 2.21
C ILE A 42 2.94 -4.44 1.24
N VAL A 43 3.63 -5.34 0.55
CA VAL A 43 4.67 -4.99 -0.43
C VAL A 43 4.08 -4.17 -1.59
N LEU A 44 2.89 -4.53 -2.08
CA LEU A 44 2.18 -3.74 -3.09
C LEU A 44 1.85 -2.33 -2.59
N GLY A 45 1.42 -2.19 -1.33
CA GLY A 45 1.18 -0.88 -0.72
C GLY A 45 2.43 -0.01 -0.72
N PHE A 46 3.59 -0.56 -0.33
CA PHE A 46 4.87 0.15 -0.43
C PHE A 46 5.27 0.49 -1.86
N ALA A 47 5.04 -0.40 -2.83
CA ALA A 47 5.31 -0.13 -4.24
C ALA A 47 4.46 1.02 -4.78
N VAL A 48 3.18 1.11 -4.38
CA VAL A 48 2.29 2.23 -4.74
C VAL A 48 2.76 3.54 -4.12
N VAL A 49 3.12 3.54 -2.83
CA VAL A 49 3.69 4.73 -2.17
C VAL A 49 4.98 5.17 -2.87
N TRP A 50 5.87 4.23 -3.19
CA TRP A 50 7.13 4.51 -3.86
C TRP A 50 6.92 5.08 -5.28
N ALA A 51 6.02 4.52 -6.07
CA ALA A 51 5.68 5.05 -7.39
C ALA A 51 5.10 6.48 -7.31
N CYS A 52 4.30 6.77 -6.28
CA CYS A 52 3.74 8.11 -6.09
C CYS A 52 4.73 9.12 -5.51
N LEU A 53 5.70 8.69 -4.71
CA LEU A 53 6.85 9.51 -4.32
C LEU A 53 7.82 9.74 -5.49
N GLY A 54 8.06 8.72 -6.33
CA GLY A 54 8.83 8.90 -7.57
C GLY A 54 8.15 9.87 -8.53
N SER A 55 6.82 9.91 -8.55
CA SER A 55 6.06 10.93 -9.29
C SER A 55 6.14 12.34 -8.67
N LEU A 56 6.58 12.46 -7.42
CA LEU A 56 6.79 13.73 -6.70
C LEU A 56 8.22 14.28 -6.88
N ASP A 57 9.18 13.43 -7.22
CA ASP A 57 10.61 13.78 -7.38
C ASP A 57 10.97 14.19 -8.82
N VAL A 58 10.07 13.92 -9.79
CA VAL A 58 10.26 14.20 -11.23
C VAL A 58 9.74 15.60 -11.62
N GLU A 59 9.47 16.48 -10.65
CA GLU A 59 9.06 17.88 -10.85
C GLU A 59 10.16 18.90 -10.55
#